data_AF-A0AAW6GHD4-F1
#
_entry.id   AF-A0AAW6GHD4-F1
#
_cell.length_a   1.000
_cell.length_b   1.000
_cell.length_c   1.000
_cell.angle_alpha   90.00
_cell.angle_beta   90.00
_cell.angle_gamma   90.00
#
_symmetry.space_group_name_H-M   'P 1'
#
loop_
_entity.id
_entity.type
_entity.pdbx_description
1 polymer ?
#
loop_
_entity_poly.entity_id
_entity_poly.type
_entity_poly.pdbx_seq_one_letter_code
_entity_poly.pdbx_strand_id
1 'polypeptide(L)'
;MDTTIVKAKRIECFIGLFLLLPPILGVIAFVLQIFNADLDFSQMRDLSSNWTNDYSSEGGGGMSAAPIYLGLMALSGVHLIKDSFYSLFTALDNTSDANNIE
;
A
#
# COMPACT_ATOMS: atom_id res chain seq x y z
N MET A 1 -22.62 11.12 -17.05
CA MET A 1 -22.41 10.38 -15.79
C MET A 1 -22.66 11.35 -14.65
N ASP A 2 -23.43 10.97 -13.63
CA ASP A 2 -23.79 11.87 -12.53
C ASP A 2 -22.52 12.37 -11.81
N THR A 3 -22.41 13.68 -11.60
CA THR A 3 -21.25 14.34 -10.97
C THR A 3 -20.96 13.79 -9.57
N THR A 4 -22.00 13.32 -8.86
CA THR A 4 -21.87 12.68 -7.54
C THR A 4 -21.19 11.33 -7.63
N ILE A 5 -21.50 10.53 -8.64
CA ILE A 5 -20.88 9.21 -8.90
C ILE A 5 -19.40 9.38 -9.25
N VAL A 6 -19.05 10.39 -10.05
CA VAL A 6 -17.65 10.71 -10.38
C VAL A 6 -16.89 11.10 -9.12
N LYS A 7 -17.47 11.93 -8.25
CA LYS A 7 -16.84 12.37 -7.00
C LYS A 7 -16.63 11.21 -6.02
N ALA A 8 -17.60 10.29 -5.90
CA ALA A 8 -17.48 9.10 -5.07
C ALA A 8 -16.34 8.19 -5.54
N LYS A 9 -16.28 7.87 -6.84
CA LYS A 9 -15.20 7.06 -7.41
C LYS A 9 -13.83 7.69 -7.23
N ARG A 10 -13.73 9.02 -7.29
CA ARG A 10 -12.47 9.73 -7.03
C ARG A 10 -12.00 9.52 -5.59
N ILE A 11 -12.90 9.57 -4.62
CA ILE A 11 -12.58 9.33 -3.20
C ILE A 11 -12.17 7.87 -2.98
N GLU A 12 -12.88 6.92 -3.58
CA GLU A 12 -12.50 5.49 -3.53
C GLU A 12 -11.10 5.26 -4.07
N CYS A 13 -10.76 5.90 -5.19
CA CYS A 13 -9.42 5.84 -5.78
C CYS A 13 -8.35 6.43 -4.84
N PHE A 14 -8.62 7.57 -4.21
CA PHE A 14 -7.71 8.19 -3.24
C PHE A 14 -7.50 7.32 -1.99
N ILE A 15 -8.58 6.76 -1.43
CA ILE A 15 -8.49 5.84 -0.28
C ILE A 15 -7.71 4.59 -0.69
N GLY A 16 -7.98 4.06 -1.88
CA GLY A 16 -7.26 2.90 -2.39
C GLY A 16 -5.76 3.17 -2.55
N LEU A 17 -5.38 4.35 -3.08
CA LEU A 17 -3.97 4.76 -3.19
C LEU A 17 -3.32 4.94 -1.82
N PHE A 18 -4.04 5.54 -0.87
CA PHE A 18 -3.58 5.72 0.50
C PHE A 18 -3.31 4.37 1.19
N LEU A 19 -4.20 3.38 0.99
CA LEU A 19 -4.01 2.02 1.51
C LEU A 19 -2.88 1.27 0.80
N LEU A 20 -2.61 1.56 -0.48
CA LEU A 20 -1.58 0.88 -1.26
C LEU A 20 -0.16 1.40 -0.99
N LEU A 21 -0.03 2.66 -0.56
CA LEU A 21 1.27 3.30 -0.35
C LEU A 21 2.12 2.64 0.76
N PRO A 22 1.61 2.36 1.97
CA PRO A 22 2.39 1.67 3.00
C PRO A 22 2.88 0.27 2.59
N PRO A 23 2.06 -0.60 1.97
CA PRO A 23 2.51 -1.88 1.43
C PRO A 23 3.63 -1.77 0.39
N ILE A 24 3.53 -0.81 -0.56
CA ILE A 24 4.58 -0.59 -1.56
C ILE A 24 5.89 -0.18 -0.87
N LEU A 25 5.84 0.77 0.07
CA LEU A 25 7.01 1.18 0.84
C LEU A 25 7.60 0.01 1.64
N GLY A 26 6.74 -0.84 2.21
CA GLY A 26 7.17 -2.06 2.92
C GLY A 26 7.93 -3.02 2.03
N VAL A 27 7.46 -3.26 0.80
CA VAL A 27 8.17 -4.10 -0.18
C VAL A 27 9.50 -3.48 -0.59
N ILE A 28 9.55 -2.17 -0.85
CA ILE A 28 10.80 -1.47 -1.20
C ILE A 28 11.81 -1.56 -0.06
N ALA A 29 11.40 -1.26 1.17
CA ALA A 29 12.25 -1.36 2.36
C ALA A 29 12.77 -2.79 2.55
N PHE A 30 11.90 -3.79 2.38
CA PHE A 30 12.28 -5.20 2.42
C PHE A 30 13.35 -5.55 1.38
N VAL A 31 13.18 -5.14 0.12
CA VAL A 31 14.17 -5.38 -0.94
C VAL A 31 15.49 -4.69 -0.64
N LEU A 32 15.47 -3.43 -0.19
CA LEU A 32 16.68 -2.71 0.21
C LEU A 32 17.41 -3.42 1.37
N GLN A 33 16.66 -3.97 2.32
CA GLN A 33 17.22 -4.72 3.44
C GLN A 33 17.87 -6.04 3.01
N ILE A 34 17.35 -6.73 1.98
CA ILE A 34 18.02 -7.89 1.36
C ILE A 34 19.41 -7.50 0.84
N PHE A 35 19.57 -6.29 0.31
CA PHE A 35 20.87 -5.75 -0.13
C PHE A 35 21.68 -5.11 1.00
N ASN A 36 21.31 -5.40 2.26
CA ASN A 36 22.00 -4.94 3.47
C ASN A 36 22.05 -3.40 3.59
N ALA A 37 21.01 -2.71 3.09
CA ALA A 37 20.86 -1.27 3.30
C ALA A 37 20.62 -0.96 4.79
N ASP A 38 21.29 0.07 5.29
CA ASP A 38 21.18 0.53 6.68
C ASP A 38 19.92 1.38 6.86
N LEU A 39 18.78 0.70 6.94
CA LEU A 39 17.47 1.29 7.19
C LEU A 39 17.00 0.88 8.58
N ASP A 40 16.42 1.82 9.34
CA ASP A 40 15.83 1.62 10.68
C ASP A 40 14.57 0.71 10.70
N PHE A 41 14.35 -0.09 9.65
CA PHE A 41 13.29 -1.10 9.61
C PHE A 41 13.72 -2.39 10.31
N SER A 42 12.74 -3.13 10.84
CA SER A 42 12.98 -4.46 11.43
C SER A 42 13.71 -5.35 10.43
N GLN A 43 14.96 -5.66 10.75
CA GLN A 43 15.81 -6.51 9.94
C GLN A 43 15.21 -7.92 9.87
N MET A 44 14.70 -8.34 8.71
CA MET A 44 14.26 -9.72 8.45
C MET A 44 15.47 -10.62 8.13
N ARG A 45 16.50 -10.62 8.99
CA ARG A 45 17.72 -11.42 8.83
C ARG A 45 17.56 -12.87 9.31
N ASP A 46 16.60 -13.10 10.20
CA ASP A 46 16.30 -14.40 10.79
C ASP A 46 14.89 -14.90 10.41
N LEU A 47 14.70 -15.19 9.12
CA LEU A 47 13.50 -15.86 8.61
C LEU A 47 13.53 -17.36 9.01
N SER A 48 13.36 -17.66 10.30
CA SER A 48 13.25 -19.03 10.81
C SER A 48 11.80 -19.53 10.75
N SER A 49 11.59 -20.84 10.92
CA SER A 49 10.26 -21.45 11.04
C SER A 49 9.46 -20.95 12.25
N ASN A 50 10.11 -20.25 13.19
CA ASN A 50 9.46 -19.70 14.38
C ASN A 50 8.99 -18.27 14.12
N TRP A 51 7.85 -18.12 13.44
CA TRP A 51 7.20 -16.83 13.18
C TRP A 51 6.75 -16.16 14.49
N THR A 52 6.35 -16.97 15.47
CA THR A 52 5.84 -16.51 16.76
C THR A 52 6.93 -16.54 17.81
N ASN A 53 6.86 -15.60 18.76
CA ASN A 53 7.76 -15.42 19.88
C ASN A 53 8.44 -16.72 20.36
N ASP A 54 9.77 -16.79 20.35
CA ASP A 54 10.47 -17.90 20.98
C ASP A 54 10.30 -17.81 22.50
N TYR A 55 9.63 -18.81 23.09
CA TYR A 55 9.41 -18.93 24.53
C TYR A 55 10.60 -19.62 25.22
N SER A 56 11.76 -19.69 24.57
CA SER A 56 13.00 -20.11 25.22
C SER A 56 13.42 -19.12 26.32
N SER A 57 14.08 -19.62 27.36
CA SER A 57 14.56 -18.83 28.50
C SER A 57 15.60 -17.75 28.14
N GLU A 58 16.03 -17.70 26.88
CA GLU A 58 17.01 -16.74 26.37
C GLU A 58 16.37 -15.50 25.72
N GLY A 59 15.02 -15.43 25.68
CA GLY A 59 14.30 -14.24 25.21
C GLY A 59 14.21 -14.19 23.69
N GLY A 60 13.17 -14.82 23.15
CA GLY A 60 12.78 -14.67 21.75
C GLY A 60 12.16 -13.31 21.45
N GLY A 61 12.43 -12.78 20.25
CA GLY A 61 11.69 -11.65 19.70
C GLY A 61 10.45 -12.14 18.95
N GLY A 62 9.27 -11.60 19.28
CA GLY A 62 8.05 -11.79 18.49
C GLY A 62 8.07 -10.94 17.23
N MET A 63 7.78 -11.53 16.06
CA MET A 63 7.66 -10.77 14.82
C MET A 63 6.37 -9.93 14.81
N SER A 64 6.47 -8.67 14.36
CA SER A 64 5.32 -7.76 14.27
C SER A 64 4.22 -8.34 13.36
N ALA A 65 2.94 -8.16 13.72
CA ALA A 65 1.80 -8.48 12.87
C ALA A 65 1.69 -7.55 11.63
N ALA A 66 2.59 -6.59 11.48
CA ALA A 66 2.64 -5.63 10.36
C ALA A 66 2.50 -6.26 8.96
N PRO A 67 3.14 -7.40 8.61
CA PRO A 67 2.99 -8.00 7.28
C PRO A 67 1.55 -8.39 6.95
N ILE A 68 0.77 -8.84 7.94
CA ILE A 68 -0.65 -9.20 7.76
C ILE A 68 -1.47 -7.94 7.47
N TYR A 69 -1.28 -6.87 8.26
CA TYR A 69 -1.98 -5.61 8.04
C TYR A 69 -1.60 -4.96 6.70
N LEU A 70 -0.32 -5.01 6.30
CA LEU A 70 0.13 -4.54 4.99
C LEU A 70 -0.48 -5.36 3.85
N GLY A 71 -0.59 -6.68 4.01
CA GLY A 71 -1.28 -7.54 3.05
C GLY A 71 -2.76 -7.19 2.89
N LEU A 72 -3.48 -6.97 3.98
CA LEU A 72 -4.89 -6.55 3.95
C LEU A 72 -5.06 -5.16 3.31
N MET A 73 -4.21 -4.20 3.69
CA MET A 73 -4.20 -2.87 3.08
C MET A 73 -3.95 -2.93 1.58
N ALA A 74 -3.04 -3.79 1.11
CA ALA A 74 -2.78 -3.97 -0.32
C ALA A 74 -4.00 -4.53 -1.06
N LEU A 75 -4.64 -5.59 -0.53
CA LEU A 75 -5.82 -6.19 -1.14
C LEU A 75 -6.99 -5.20 -1.22
N SER A 76 -7.29 -4.50 -0.12
CA SER A 76 -8.34 -3.48 -0.08
C SER A 76 -8.02 -2.30 -1.00
N GLY A 77 -6.77 -1.84 -1.02
CA GLY A 77 -6.32 -0.73 -1.86
C GLY A 77 -6.50 -1.03 -3.35
N VAL A 78 -6.03 -2.19 -3.80
CA VAL A 78 -6.19 -2.63 -5.21
C VAL A 78 -7.66 -2.81 -5.57
N HIS A 79 -8.48 -3.37 -4.67
CA HIS A 79 -9.90 -3.58 -4.93
C HIS A 79 -10.63 -2.24 -5.17
N LEU A 80 -10.39 -1.23 -4.33
CA LEU A 80 -10.99 0.10 -4.48
C LEU A 80 -10.52 0.81 -5.76
N ILE A 81 -9.22 0.70 -6.07
CA ILE A 81 -8.62 1.31 -7.27
C ILE A 81 -9.17 0.68 -8.56
N LYS A 82 -9.35 -0.64 -8.59
CA LYS A 82 -9.81 -1.38 -9.78
C LYS A 82 -11.16 -0.87 -10.31
N ASP A 83 -12.10 -0.59 -9.41
CA ASP A 83 -13.46 -0.17 -9.80
C ASP A 83 -13.58 1.35 -10.09
N SER A 84 -12.55 2.11 -9.69
CA SER A 84 -12.49 3.57 -9.80
C SER A 84 -11.46 4.10 -10.82
N PHE A 85 -10.59 3.24 -11.38
CA PHE A 85 -9.48 3.63 -12.28
C PHE A 85 -9.92 4.47 -13.49
N TYR A 86 -11.03 4.11 -14.12
CA TYR A 86 -11.57 4.85 -15.28
C TYR A 86 -11.98 6.29 -14.95
N SER A 87 -12.38 6.57 -13.70
CA SER A 87 -12.77 7.92 -13.26
C SER A 87 -11.58 8.86 -13.10
N LEU A 88 -10.38 8.31 -12.82
CA LEU A 88 -9.15 9.09 -12.74
C LEU A 88 -8.74 9.63 -14.11
N PHE A 89 -8.83 8.78 -15.15
CA PHE A 89 -8.44 9.13 -16.51
C PHE A 89 -9.48 9.99 -17.25
N THR A 90 -10.79 9.78 -17.01
CA THR A 90 -11.81 10.66 -17.60
C THR A 90 -11.70 12.10 -17.09
N ALA A 91 -11.21 12.33 -15.87
CA ALA A 91 -10.94 13.68 -15.38
C ALA A 91 -9.71 14.34 -16.05
N LEU A 92 -8.74 13.56 -16.51
CA LEU A 92 -7.57 14.04 -17.23
C LEU A 92 -7.97 14.62 -18.60
N ASP A 93 -8.92 13.96 -19.28
CA ASP A 93 -9.49 14.46 -20.54
C ASP A 93 -10.27 15.78 -20.32
N ASN A 94 -11.13 15.85 -19.30
CA ASN A 94 -11.89 17.06 -18.98
C ASN A 94 -11.01 18.23 -18.47
N THR A 95 -9.87 17.95 -17.83
CA THR A 95 -8.89 18.97 -17.43
C THR A 95 -8.08 19.47 -18.64
N SER A 96 -7.85 18.61 -19.63
CA SER A 96 -7.20 18.98 -20.89
C SER A 96 -8.09 19.90 -21.73
N ASP A 97 -9.39 19.62 -21.78
CA ASP A 97 -10.34 20.48 -22.49
C ASP A 97 -10.55 21.83 -21.79
N ALA A 98 -10.56 21.87 -20.45
CA ALA A 98 -10.71 23.11 -19.70
C ALA A 98 -9.51 24.07 -19.85
N ASN A 99 -8.30 23.55 -20.10
CA ASN A 99 -7.09 24.35 -20.29
C ASN A 99 -6.83 24.76 -21.76
N ASN A 100 -7.68 24.33 -22.70
CA ASN A 100 -7.60 24.67 -24.14
C ASN A 100 -8.68 25.67 -24.60
N ILE A 101 -9.40 26.29 -23.65
CA ILE A 101 -10.46 27.29 -23.92
C ILE A 101 -10.01 28.72 -23.56
N GLU A 102 -8.74 28.93 -23.17
CA GLU A 102 -8.13 30.28 -23.08
C GLU A 102 -7.33 30.66 -24.34
#